data_AF-A0A2V9KLK9-F1
#
_entry.id   AF-A0A2V9KLK9-F1
#
_cell.length_a   1.000
_cell.length_b   1.000
_cell.length_c   1.000
_cell.angle_alpha   90.00
_cell.angle_beta   90.00
_cell.angle_gamma   90.00
#
_symmetry.space_group_name_H-M   'P 1'
#
loop_
_entity.id
_entity.type
_entity.pdbx_description
1 polymer ?
#
loop_
_entity_poly.entity_id
_entity_poly.type
_entity_poly.pdbx_seq_one_letter_code
_entity_poly.pdbx_strand_id
1 'polypeptide(L)'
;MASLGIPARLSGESGPQKQAGAGAALASTVEWPQFSPVVGDGRIYLATVPGKLTVVKAGGEKPDILHQANFEERIFATPALVGARLYLRTRTKLYSFGK
;
A
#
# COMPACT_ATOMS: atom_id res chain seq x y z
N MET A 1 39.73 -20.03 0.38
CA MET A 1 38.62 -19.85 1.33
C MET A 1 38.32 -18.36 1.41
N ALA A 2 37.38 -17.87 0.61
CA ALA A 2 36.96 -16.47 0.67
C ALA A 2 35.68 -16.40 1.53
N SER A 3 35.79 -15.74 2.67
CA SER A 3 34.65 -15.42 3.55
C SER A 3 33.72 -14.48 2.79
N LEU A 4 32.57 -14.98 2.33
CA LEU A 4 31.50 -14.14 1.79
C LEU A 4 30.92 -13.33 2.96
N GLY A 5 31.20 -12.03 2.96
CA GLY A 5 30.65 -11.08 3.91
C GLY A 5 29.12 -11.03 3.83
N ILE A 6 28.50 -11.00 5.00
CA ILE A 6 27.07 -10.73 5.21
C ILE A 6 26.74 -9.39 4.54
N PRO A 7 25.78 -9.29 3.61
CA PRO A 7 25.43 -8.01 3.03
C PRO A 7 24.86 -7.11 4.14
N ALA A 8 25.45 -5.92 4.23
CA ALA A 8 25.15 -4.89 5.19
C ALA A 8 23.63 -4.61 5.25
N ARG A 9 23.14 -4.58 6.49
CA ARG A 9 21.89 -3.95 6.92
C ARG A 9 21.62 -2.71 6.07
N LEU A 10 20.50 -2.69 5.36
CA LEU A 10 20.03 -1.52 4.64
C LEU A 10 19.98 -0.34 5.63
N SER A 11 20.98 0.52 5.51
CA SER A 11 21.05 1.80 6.19
C SER A 11 19.88 2.60 5.69
N GLY A 12 18.91 2.89 6.56
CA GLY A 12 17.81 3.78 6.22
C GLY A 12 18.38 5.17 5.99
N GLU A 13 18.61 5.54 4.73
CA GLU A 13 18.92 6.91 4.37
C GLU A 13 17.69 7.78 4.65
N SER A 14 17.76 8.57 5.72
CA SER A 14 16.84 9.67 5.99
C SER A 14 17.15 10.87 5.08
N GLY A 15 17.30 10.62 3.78
CA GLY A 15 17.24 11.66 2.77
C GLY A 15 15.81 12.23 2.73
N PRO A 16 15.60 13.47 2.25
CA PRO A 16 14.25 13.95 2.02
C PRO A 16 13.52 12.93 1.16
N GLN A 17 12.40 12.39 1.67
CA GLN A 17 11.54 11.51 0.90
C GLN A 17 11.08 12.28 -0.33
N LYS A 18 11.83 12.13 -1.43
CA LYS A 18 11.41 12.58 -2.74
C LYS A 18 10.21 11.71 -3.08
N GLN A 19 9.01 12.23 -2.84
CA GLN A 19 7.80 11.68 -3.44
C GLN A 19 8.05 11.69 -4.94
N ALA A 20 8.46 10.53 -5.48
CA ALA A 20 8.58 10.34 -6.91
C ALA A 20 7.23 10.74 -7.53
N GLY A 21 7.25 11.43 -8.67
CA GLY A 21 6.16 12.25 -9.22
C GLY A 21 4.76 11.63 -9.36
N ALA A 22 4.55 10.36 -9.00
CA ALA A 22 3.24 9.75 -8.78
C ALA A 22 2.53 10.25 -7.50
N GLY A 23 3.25 10.71 -6.47
CA GLY A 23 2.67 11.10 -5.18
C GLY A 23 1.70 12.28 -5.24
N ALA A 24 2.01 13.30 -6.04
CA ALA A 24 1.18 14.51 -6.16
C ALA A 24 -0.12 14.28 -6.95
N ALA A 25 -0.09 13.40 -7.96
CA ALA A 25 -1.29 13.07 -8.73
C ALA A 25 -2.24 12.17 -7.91
N LEU A 26 -1.69 11.22 -7.13
CA LEU A 26 -2.47 10.41 -6.21
C LEU A 26 -3.15 11.27 -5.14
N ALA A 27 -2.46 12.30 -4.64
CA ALA A 27 -2.97 13.19 -3.60
C ALA A 27 -4.27 13.94 -3.94
N SER A 28 -4.50 14.28 -5.21
CA SER A 28 -5.70 15.02 -5.63
C SER A 28 -6.91 14.12 -5.88
N THR A 29 -6.69 12.81 -6.02
CA THR A 29 -7.73 11.84 -6.43
C THR A 29 -8.02 10.81 -5.34
N VAL A 30 -7.05 10.56 -4.46
CA VAL A 30 -7.10 9.57 -3.39
C VAL A 30 -6.78 10.25 -2.06
N GLU A 31 -7.54 9.87 -1.03
CA GLU A 31 -7.26 10.31 0.33
C GLU A 31 -5.86 9.87 0.77
N TRP A 32 -5.15 10.74 1.50
CA TRP A 32 -3.81 10.43 1.98
C TRP A 32 -3.84 9.19 2.89
N PRO A 33 -3.11 8.11 2.53
CA PRO A 33 -3.08 6.89 3.32
C PRO A 33 -2.29 7.13 4.61
N GLN A 34 -2.82 6.68 5.74
CA GLN A 34 -2.11 6.73 7.02
C GLN A 34 -1.28 5.46 7.31
N PHE A 35 -1.37 4.47 6.41
CA PHE A 35 -0.62 3.22 6.48
C PHE A 35 0.25 3.05 5.24
N SER A 36 1.28 2.20 5.33
CA SER A 36 2.16 1.94 4.21
C SER A 36 1.36 1.42 3.00
N PRO A 37 1.55 1.99 1.79
CA PRO A 37 1.00 1.42 0.58
C PRO A 37 1.52 0.01 0.34
N VAL A 38 0.68 -0.86 -0.22
CA VAL A 38 1.08 -2.20 -0.65
C VAL A 38 0.89 -2.31 -2.14
N VAL A 39 1.86 -2.90 -2.84
CA VAL A 39 1.86 -3.06 -4.29
C VAL A 39 1.97 -4.54 -4.64
N GLY A 40 1.13 -5.01 -5.55
CA GLY A 40 1.19 -6.37 -6.08
C GLY A 40 0.07 -6.62 -7.07
N ASP A 41 0.24 -7.62 -7.93
CA ASP A 41 -0.72 -7.97 -8.99
C ASP A 41 -1.13 -6.77 -9.88
N GLY A 42 -0.17 -5.88 -10.19
CA GLY A 42 -0.42 -4.68 -10.99
C GLY A 42 -1.31 -3.63 -10.29
N ARG A 43 -1.46 -3.70 -8.97
CA ARG A 43 -2.31 -2.81 -8.16
C ARG A 43 -1.54 -2.20 -6.98
N ILE A 44 -1.99 -1.01 -6.58
CA ILE A 44 -1.56 -0.29 -5.37
C ILE A 44 -2.77 -0.22 -4.43
N TYR A 45 -2.59 -0.67 -3.19
CA TYR A 45 -3.61 -0.71 -2.15
C TYR A 45 -3.32 0.37 -1.11
N LEU A 46 -4.30 1.26 -0.93
CA LEU A 46 -4.20 2.43 -0.06
C LEU A 46 -5.34 2.36 0.96
N ALA A 47 -5.00 2.23 2.24
CA ALA A 47 -5.97 2.18 3.32
C ALA A 47 -5.92 3.45 4.17
N THR A 48 -7.08 3.89 4.66
CA THR A 48 -7.20 5.05 5.54
C THR A 48 -7.79 4.70 6.90
N VAL A 49 -7.44 5.48 7.94
CA VAL A 49 -7.95 5.30 9.31
C VAL A 49 -9.48 5.29 9.38
N PRO A 50 -10.23 6.16 8.67
CA PRO A 50 -11.68 6.11 8.65
C PRO A 50 -12.29 4.82 8.09
N GLY A 51 -11.50 3.96 7.43
CA GLY A 51 -11.97 2.69 6.90
C GLY A 51 -12.11 2.65 5.39
N LYS A 52 -11.49 3.57 4.65
CA LYS A 52 -11.52 3.55 3.18
C LYS A 52 -10.37 2.71 2.64
N LEU A 53 -10.66 1.82 1.71
CA LEU A 53 -9.67 1.16 0.86
C LEU A 53 -9.82 1.71 -0.56
N THR A 54 -8.73 2.22 -1.13
CA THR A 54 -8.65 2.58 -2.55
C THR A 54 -7.65 1.66 -3.24
N VAL A 55 -8.05 1.09 -4.37
CA VAL A 55 -7.20 0.26 -5.23
C VAL A 55 -6.92 1.02 -6.51
N VAL A 56 -5.65 1.24 -6.81
CA VAL A 56 -5.19 1.99 -7.98
C VAL A 56 -4.40 1.06 -8.90
N LYS A 57 -4.51 1.22 -10.21
CA LYS A 57 -3.66 0.54 -11.18
C LYS A 57 -2.21 0.96 -10.99
N ALA A 58 -1.29 0.00 -10.92
CA ALA A 58 0.14 0.27 -10.84
C ALA A 58 0.72 0.56 -12.24
N GLY A 59 1.77 1.38 -12.30
CA GLY A 59 2.59 1.60 -13.51
C GLY A 59 2.01 2.58 -14.53
N GLY A 60 0.92 3.28 -14.23
CA GLY A 60 0.40 4.35 -15.08
C GLY A 60 1.05 5.71 -14.82
N GLU A 61 1.02 6.59 -15.81
CA GLU A 61 1.45 8.00 -15.66
C GLU A 61 0.48 8.83 -14.81
N LYS A 62 -0.79 8.41 -14.76
CA LYS A 62 -1.87 9.03 -13.98
C LYS A 62 -2.52 7.98 -13.08
N PRO A 63 -3.02 8.38 -11.90
CA PRO A 63 -3.84 7.51 -11.07
C PRO A 63 -5.07 7.01 -11.83
N ASP A 64 -5.25 5.70 -11.80
CA ASP A 64 -6.44 5.02 -12.34
C ASP A 64 -7.05 4.18 -11.21
N ILE A 65 -8.16 4.67 -10.66
CA ILE A 65 -8.84 4.00 -9.54
C ILE A 65 -9.61 2.81 -10.09
N LEU A 66 -9.18 1.61 -9.70
CA LEU A 66 -9.82 0.36 -10.07
C LEU A 66 -11.00 0.03 -9.13
N HIS A 67 -10.87 0.38 -7.85
CA HIS A 67 -11.91 0.11 -6.86
C HIS A 67 -11.82 1.02 -5.64
N GLN A 68 -12.96 1.30 -5.02
CA GLN A 68 -13.05 1.94 -3.71
C GLN A 68 -14.10 1.24 -2.84
N ALA A 69 -13.75 1.02 -1.58
CA ALA A 69 -14.64 0.46 -0.58
C ALA A 69 -14.56 1.25 0.73
N ASN A 70 -15.70 1.45 1.37
CA ASN A 70 -15.79 1.93 2.74
C ASN A 70 -16.24 0.76 3.62
N PHE A 71 -15.46 0.46 4.65
CA PHE A 71 -15.74 -0.64 5.57
C PHE A 71 -16.58 -0.22 6.78
N GLU A 72 -16.91 1.08 6.88
CA GLU A 72 -17.65 1.70 7.99
C GLU A 72 -17.03 1.41 9.37
N GLU A 73 -15.74 1.09 9.36
CA GLU A 73 -14.96 0.76 10.53
C GLU A 73 -13.50 1.13 10.32
N ARG A 74 -12.85 1.57 11.39
CA ARG A 74 -11.45 1.97 11.33
C ARG A 74 -10.54 0.82 10.88
N ILE A 75 -9.63 1.14 9.98
CA ILE A 75 -8.50 0.29 9.60
C ILE A 75 -7.29 0.84 10.33
N PHE A 76 -6.53 -0.04 11.01
CA PHE A 76 -5.30 0.31 11.74
C PHE A 76 -4.10 -0.52 11.30
N ALA A 77 -4.22 -1.19 10.16
CA ALA A 77 -3.23 -2.12 9.67
C ALA A 77 -2.96 -1.88 8.19
N THR A 78 -1.69 -2.01 7.82
CA THR A 78 -1.27 -2.16 6.43
C THR A 78 -1.95 -3.41 5.84
N PRO A 79 -2.60 -3.33 4.67
CA PRO A 79 -3.12 -4.52 3.98
C PRO A 79 -2.01 -5.55 3.74
N ALA A 80 -2.33 -6.84 3.68
CA ALA A 80 -1.33 -7.88 3.44
C ALA A 80 -1.64 -8.67 2.16
N LEU A 81 -0.64 -8.87 1.32
CA LEU A 81 -0.75 -9.74 0.14
C LEU A 81 -0.09 -11.08 0.43
N VAL A 82 -0.82 -12.17 0.16
CA VAL A 82 -0.29 -13.54 0.19
C VAL A 82 -0.76 -14.25 -1.08
N GLY A 83 0.17 -14.50 -2.00
CA GLY A 83 -0.18 -14.97 -3.35
C GLY A 83 -1.14 -13.99 -4.05
N ALA A 84 -2.28 -14.49 -4.53
CA ALA A 84 -3.31 -13.69 -5.18
C ALA A 84 -4.38 -13.12 -4.20
N ARG A 85 -4.16 -13.24 -2.89
CA ARG A 85 -5.12 -12.80 -1.87
C ARG A 85 -4.67 -11.54 -1.15
N LEU A 86 -5.62 -10.63 -0.94
CA LEU A 86 -5.50 -9.46 -0.10
C LEU A 86 -6.22 -9.70 1.22
N TYR A 87 -5.50 -9.54 2.32
CA TYR A 87 -6.04 -9.53 3.67
C TYR A 87 -6.11 -8.11 4.19
N LEU A 88 -7.28 -7.74 4.74
CA LEU A 88 -7.51 -6.43 5.32
C LEU A 88 -8.11 -6.56 6.71
N ARG A 89 -7.45 -6.00 7.71
CA ARG A 89 -7.91 -5.99 9.10
C ARG A 89 -8.56 -4.65 9.44
N THR A 90 -9.85 -4.68 9.73
CA THR A 90 -10.54 -3.57 10.41
C THR A 90 -10.45 -3.76 11.93
N ARG A 91 -11.02 -2.84 12.72
CA ARG A 91 -10.98 -2.94 14.18
C ARG A 91 -11.58 -4.26 14.71
N THR A 92 -12.63 -4.80 14.10
CA THR A 92 -13.29 -6.02 14.60
C THR A 92 -13.29 -7.20 13.63
N LYS A 93 -12.89 -7.02 12.36
CA LYS A 93 -13.00 -8.04 11.32
C LYS A 93 -11.69 -8.20 10.53
N LEU A 94 -11.49 -9.40 10.01
CA LEU A 94 -10.48 -9.70 9.00
C LEU A 94 -11.19 -10.11 7.72
N TYR A 95 -10.97 -9.34 6.66
CA TYR A 95 -11.46 -9.64 5.32
C TYR A 95 -10.38 -10.32 4.50
N SER A 96 -10.80 -11.21 3.60
CA SER A 96 -9.94 -11.86 2.60
C SER A 96 -10.57 -11.66 1.22
N PHE A 97 -9.84 -11.04 0.31
CA PHE A 97 -10.23 -10.82 -1.07
C PHE A 97 -9.32 -11.59 -2.00
N GLY A 98 -9.88 -12.17 -3.07
CA GLY A 98 -9.17 -12.98 -4.04
C GLY A 98 -10.13 -14.02 -4.63
N LYS A 99 -9.78 -14.58 -5.79
CA LYS A 99 -10.45 -15.78 -6.31
C LYS A 99 -9.91 -17.03 -5.61
#